data_AF-A0A1X1MNQ7-F1
#
_entry.id   AF-A0A1X1MNQ7-F1
#
_cell.length_a   1.000
_cell.length_b   1.000
_cell.length_c   1.000
_cell.angle_alpha   90.00
_cell.angle_beta   90.00
_cell.angle_gamma   90.00
#
_symmetry.space_group_name_H-M   'P 1'
#
loop_
_entity.id
_entity.type
_entity.pdbx_description
1 polymer ?
#
loop_
_entity_poly.entity_id
_entity_poly.type
_entity_poly.pdbx_seq_one_letter_code
_entity_poly.pdbx_strand_id
1 'polypeptide(L)'
;MGGTSLAGRLRADPATLTELLAALMDDLAELHHDPADQLRQVASPQAGRAMPLVVATALNRSATDIPARQSMTAEAGELRALVGTLSTRLARLAPQLDSTMFTRAGVAFGQLTPSRVRYTDPHSRAVLISPILGPGGDLADSATLLGHLHLFAVTCPPALRSDLTEGIEAWLSGRLAACRSTWREWLYAVLTLWTATVHTAVLDALTLPLDLATARLRAHPLPALTVLDSLTRDLRRRGPGAALNATLAALTDTVEHDNAGPAETTTPR
;
A
#
# COMPACT_ATOMS: atom_id res chain seq x y z
N MET A 1 8.77 15.23 -18.24
CA MET A 1 7.94 15.98 -17.28
C MET A 1 8.65 16.02 -15.93
N GLY A 2 9.07 17.21 -15.48
CA GLY A 2 9.97 17.42 -14.34
C GLY A 2 9.28 18.00 -13.10
N GLY A 3 8.32 17.28 -12.52
CA GLY A 3 7.67 17.64 -11.25
C GLY A 3 8.12 16.77 -10.07
N THR A 4 7.99 17.29 -8.85
CA THR A 4 8.27 16.56 -7.60
C THR A 4 7.15 15.54 -7.37
N SER A 5 7.51 14.28 -7.09
CA SER A 5 6.52 13.25 -6.79
C SER A 5 5.92 13.42 -5.39
N LEU A 6 4.76 12.81 -5.12
CA LEU A 6 4.22 12.73 -3.76
C LEU A 6 5.25 12.12 -2.80
N ALA A 7 5.93 11.05 -3.21
CA ALA A 7 7.04 10.48 -2.43
C ALA A 7 8.16 11.51 -2.16
N GLY A 8 8.47 12.37 -3.13
CA GLY A 8 9.46 13.44 -2.96
C GLY A 8 9.01 14.50 -1.96
N ARG A 9 7.74 14.93 -2.03
CA ARG A 9 7.16 15.89 -1.08
C ARG A 9 7.14 15.34 0.34
N LEU A 10 6.69 14.10 0.51
CA LEU A 10 6.62 13.45 1.82
C LEU A 10 7.99 13.22 2.46
N ARG A 11 9.06 13.02 1.67
CA ARG A 11 10.42 12.98 2.21
C ARG A 11 10.90 14.34 2.71
N ALA A 12 10.45 15.42 2.08
CA ALA A 12 10.84 16.78 2.44
C ALA A 12 10.03 17.32 3.62
N ASP A 13 8.74 17.00 3.66
CA ASP A 13 7.80 17.47 4.68
C ASP A 13 6.67 16.44 4.89
N PRO A 14 6.84 15.46 5.80
CA PRO A 14 5.84 14.43 6.06
C PRO A 14 4.59 14.95 6.77
N ALA A 15 4.67 16.06 7.49
CA ALA A 15 3.53 16.62 8.23
C ALA A 15 2.39 17.04 7.29
N THR A 16 2.72 17.35 6.03
CA THR A 16 1.75 17.69 4.98
C THR A 16 0.95 16.49 4.44
N LEU A 17 1.23 15.25 4.89
CA LEU A 17 0.63 14.05 4.32
C LEU A 17 -0.90 14.11 4.28
N THR A 18 -1.54 14.43 5.40
CA THR A 18 -3.00 14.46 5.49
C THR A 18 -3.63 15.42 4.47
N GLU A 19 -3.05 16.61 4.31
CA GLU A 19 -3.50 17.63 3.36
C GLU A 19 -3.27 17.18 1.91
N LEU A 20 -2.10 16.61 1.62
CA LEU A 20 -1.76 16.11 0.28
C LEU A 20 -2.67 14.95 -0.14
N LEU A 21 -3.04 14.06 0.78
CA LEU A 21 -3.97 12.97 0.50
C LEU A 21 -5.39 13.49 0.29
N ALA A 22 -5.86 14.44 1.10
CA ALA A 22 -7.16 15.06 0.90
C ALA A 22 -7.25 15.72 -0.48
N ALA A 23 -6.29 16.58 -0.82
CA ALA A 23 -6.24 17.26 -2.11
C ALA A 23 -6.14 16.29 -3.30
N LEU A 24 -5.34 15.22 -3.17
CA LEU A 24 -5.22 14.20 -4.21
C LEU A 24 -6.54 13.45 -4.45
N MET A 25 -7.25 13.10 -3.38
CA MET A 25 -8.55 12.42 -3.52
C MET A 25 -9.63 13.36 -4.07
N ASP A 26 -9.57 14.64 -3.74
CA ASP A 26 -10.44 15.67 -4.34
C ASP A 26 -10.14 15.86 -5.84
N ASP A 27 -8.86 15.87 -6.23
CA ASP A 27 -8.44 15.91 -7.65
C ASP A 27 -8.93 14.69 -8.45
N LEU A 28 -9.15 13.56 -7.77
CA LEU A 28 -9.66 12.31 -8.34
C LEU A 28 -11.19 12.14 -8.24
N ALA A 29 -11.89 13.04 -7.54
CA ALA A 29 -13.31 12.88 -7.25
C ALA A 29 -14.19 12.76 -8.50
N GLU A 30 -13.86 13.49 -9.58
CA GLU A 30 -14.58 13.37 -10.86
C GLU A 30 -14.43 11.95 -11.45
N LEU A 31 -13.22 11.39 -11.45
CA LEU A 31 -12.97 10.03 -11.91
C LEU A 31 -13.71 9.00 -11.03
N HIS A 32 -13.75 9.23 -9.72
CA HIS A 32 -14.35 8.31 -8.76
C HIS A 32 -15.88 8.34 -8.79
N HIS A 33 -16.50 9.50 -8.96
CA HIS A 33 -17.94 9.67 -8.78
C HIS A 33 -18.72 9.91 -10.07
N ASP A 34 -18.13 10.59 -11.05
CA ASP A 34 -18.76 10.85 -12.34
C ASP A 34 -17.79 10.67 -13.52
N PRO A 35 -17.22 9.45 -13.70
CA PRO A 35 -16.28 9.22 -14.78
C PRO A 35 -16.99 9.32 -16.14
N ALA A 36 -16.35 9.97 -17.11
CA ALA A 36 -16.82 9.98 -18.49
C ALA A 36 -17.08 8.55 -19.02
N ASP A 37 -18.10 8.37 -19.87
CA ASP A 37 -18.53 7.04 -20.33
C ASP A 37 -17.42 6.23 -21.01
N GLN A 38 -16.52 6.90 -21.72
CA GLN A 38 -15.35 6.26 -22.33
C GLN A 38 -14.42 5.64 -21.26
N LEU A 39 -14.22 6.32 -20.13
CA LEU A 39 -13.44 5.80 -19.01
C LEU A 39 -14.18 4.66 -18.32
N ARG A 40 -15.50 4.74 -18.19
CA ARG A 40 -16.33 3.62 -17.70
C ARG A 40 -16.18 2.40 -18.60
N GLN A 41 -16.15 2.56 -19.92
CA GLN A 41 -15.96 1.46 -20.87
C GLN A 41 -14.56 0.85 -20.78
N VAL A 42 -13.51 1.68 -20.64
CA VAL A 42 -12.13 1.20 -20.46
C VAL A 42 -11.95 0.47 -19.12
N ALA A 43 -12.54 1.00 -18.05
CA ALA A 43 -12.50 0.42 -16.72
C ALA A 43 -13.48 -0.74 -16.52
N SER A 44 -14.41 -0.94 -17.47
CA SER A 44 -15.37 -2.04 -17.42
C SER A 44 -14.62 -3.36 -17.38
N PRO A 45 -15.00 -4.29 -16.50
CA PRO A 45 -14.25 -5.51 -16.30
C PRO A 45 -14.31 -6.37 -17.57
N GLN A 46 -13.23 -6.35 -18.36
CA GLN A 46 -13.12 -7.04 -19.66
C GLN A 46 -13.28 -8.58 -19.58
N ALA A 47 -13.51 -9.13 -18.38
CA ALA A 47 -13.68 -10.57 -18.16
C ALA A 47 -14.61 -10.90 -16.96
N GLY A 48 -15.59 -10.03 -16.64
CA GLY A 48 -16.52 -10.29 -15.52
C GLY A 48 -15.89 -10.20 -14.11
N ARG A 49 -14.67 -9.66 -13.99
CA ARG A 49 -14.02 -9.42 -12.69
C ARG A 49 -14.63 -8.20 -12.00
N ALA A 50 -15.59 -8.42 -11.11
CA ALA A 50 -16.17 -7.37 -10.28
C ALA A 50 -15.23 -6.87 -9.15
N MET A 51 -13.99 -7.39 -9.08
CA MET A 51 -13.01 -7.07 -8.04
C MET A 51 -11.87 -6.19 -8.57
N PRO A 52 -11.30 -5.30 -7.73
CA PRO A 52 -10.13 -4.51 -8.07
C PRO A 52 -8.95 -5.37 -8.53
N LEU A 53 -8.24 -4.90 -9.56
CA LEU A 53 -7.13 -5.64 -10.19
C LEU A 53 -6.05 -6.05 -9.19
N VAL A 54 -5.74 -5.19 -8.21
CA VAL A 54 -4.70 -5.48 -7.20
C VAL A 54 -4.99 -6.75 -6.40
N VAL A 55 -6.26 -7.02 -6.07
CA VAL A 55 -6.66 -8.24 -5.36
C VAL A 55 -6.52 -9.45 -6.28
N ALA A 56 -7.00 -9.34 -7.52
CA ALA A 56 -6.87 -10.42 -8.50
C ALA A 56 -5.39 -10.75 -8.77
N THR A 57 -4.53 -9.75 -8.92
CA THR A 57 -3.09 -9.93 -9.08
C THR A 57 -2.49 -10.62 -7.86
N ALA A 58 -2.78 -10.12 -6.65
CA ALA A 58 -2.23 -10.69 -5.42
C ALA A 58 -2.62 -12.17 -5.22
N LEU A 59 -3.84 -12.57 -5.58
CA LEU A 59 -4.31 -13.96 -5.48
C LEU A 59 -3.67 -14.90 -6.50
N ASN A 60 -3.18 -14.36 -7.64
CA ASN A 60 -2.47 -15.15 -8.65
C ASN A 60 -0.96 -15.26 -8.37
N ARG A 61 -0.46 -14.62 -7.30
CA ARG A 61 0.94 -14.65 -6.90
C ARG A 61 1.17 -15.68 -5.80
N SER A 62 2.30 -16.39 -5.87
CA SER A 62 2.66 -17.45 -4.94
C SER A 62 4.06 -17.26 -4.36
N ALA A 63 4.28 -17.75 -3.13
CA ALA A 63 5.62 -17.83 -2.52
C ALA A 63 6.60 -18.68 -3.35
N THR A 64 6.09 -19.60 -4.18
CA THR A 64 6.89 -20.40 -5.11
C THR A 64 7.54 -19.56 -6.22
N ASP A 65 7.04 -18.34 -6.45
CA ASP A 65 7.55 -17.45 -7.50
C ASP A 65 8.88 -16.80 -7.08
N ILE A 66 9.24 -16.87 -5.79
CA ILE A 66 10.46 -16.27 -5.23
C ILE A 66 11.69 -17.10 -5.66
N PRO A 67 12.64 -16.52 -6.44
CA PRO A 67 13.76 -17.27 -7.02
C PRO A 67 14.57 -18.07 -6.01
N ALA A 68 14.92 -19.30 -6.38
CA ALA A 68 15.68 -20.21 -5.53
C ALA A 68 17.10 -19.71 -5.20
N ARG A 69 17.63 -18.73 -5.93
CA ARG A 69 18.98 -18.19 -5.72
C ARG A 69 19.11 -17.34 -4.44
N GLN A 70 18.00 -16.89 -3.87
CA GLN A 70 17.95 -16.21 -2.57
C GLN A 70 17.82 -17.20 -1.38
N SER A 71 17.67 -18.51 -1.61
CA SER A 71 17.16 -19.49 -0.62
C SER A 71 18.14 -20.02 0.43
N MET A 72 19.42 -19.66 0.39
CA MET A 72 20.42 -20.38 1.19
C MET A 72 20.61 -19.83 2.61
N THR A 73 19.86 -18.79 3.00
CA THR A 73 19.90 -18.21 4.35
C THR A 73 18.59 -18.47 5.11
N ALA A 74 18.65 -18.54 6.44
CA ALA A 74 17.48 -18.72 7.30
C ALA A 74 16.38 -17.66 7.05
N GLU A 75 16.80 -16.42 6.78
CA GLU A 75 15.92 -15.29 6.43
C GLU A 75 15.09 -15.55 5.17
N ALA A 76 15.63 -16.25 4.17
CA ALA A 76 14.88 -16.59 2.97
C ALA A 76 13.81 -17.66 3.22
N GLY A 77 14.05 -18.56 4.17
CA GLY A 77 13.06 -19.52 4.65
C GLY A 77 11.92 -18.83 5.39
N GLU A 78 12.24 -17.91 6.30
CA GLU A 78 11.28 -17.07 7.01
C GLU A 78 10.43 -16.23 6.04
N LEU A 79 11.08 -15.56 5.09
CA LEU A 79 10.42 -14.76 4.06
C LEU A 79 9.38 -15.58 3.29
N ARG A 80 9.74 -16.78 2.81
CA ARG A 80 8.80 -17.66 2.08
C ARG A 80 7.64 -18.13 2.95
N ALA A 81 7.93 -18.52 4.20
CA ALA A 81 6.90 -18.97 5.13
C ALA A 81 5.90 -17.85 5.42
N LEU A 82 6.40 -16.61 5.60
CA LEU A 82 5.58 -15.44 5.84
C LEU A 82 4.73 -15.07 4.62
N VAL A 83 5.33 -15.04 3.43
CA VAL A 83 4.59 -14.81 2.17
C VAL A 83 3.52 -15.88 1.99
N GLY A 84 3.82 -17.17 2.13
CA GLY A 84 2.84 -18.25 1.99
C GLY A 84 1.69 -18.15 3.00
N THR A 85 1.99 -17.74 4.24
CA THR A 85 0.99 -17.46 5.26
C THR A 85 0.08 -16.29 4.86
N LEU A 86 0.67 -15.21 4.36
CA LEU A 86 -0.05 -14.02 3.92
C LEU A 86 -0.91 -14.29 2.68
N SER A 87 -0.40 -15.03 1.67
CA SER A 87 -1.19 -15.44 0.51
C SER A 87 -2.41 -16.26 0.93
N THR A 88 -2.24 -17.21 1.86
CA THR A 88 -3.34 -18.02 2.40
C THR A 88 -4.38 -17.17 3.13
N ARG A 89 -3.95 -16.17 3.92
CA ARG A 89 -4.87 -15.27 4.61
C ARG A 89 -5.60 -14.36 3.63
N LEU A 90 -4.91 -13.80 2.65
CA LEU A 90 -5.51 -12.96 1.61
C LEU A 90 -6.56 -13.74 0.80
N ALA A 91 -6.28 -14.99 0.45
CA ALA A 91 -7.25 -15.88 -0.21
C ALA A 91 -8.52 -16.14 0.61
N ARG A 92 -8.47 -15.98 1.94
CA ARG A 92 -9.63 -16.08 2.83
C ARG A 92 -10.34 -14.75 3.06
N LEU A 93 -9.61 -13.63 3.00
CA LEU A 93 -10.16 -12.30 3.15
C LEU A 93 -10.88 -11.83 1.88
N ALA A 94 -10.30 -12.10 0.71
CA ALA A 94 -10.79 -11.62 -0.58
C ALA A 94 -12.24 -12.05 -0.91
N PRO A 95 -12.69 -13.30 -0.64
CA PRO A 95 -14.08 -13.69 -0.87
C PRO A 95 -15.12 -12.98 0.01
N GLN A 96 -14.68 -12.33 1.10
CA GLN A 96 -15.57 -11.58 2.00
C GLN A 96 -15.79 -10.14 1.51
N LEU A 97 -15.11 -9.73 0.43
CA LEU A 97 -15.31 -8.42 -0.15
C LEU A 97 -16.62 -8.38 -0.94
N ASP A 98 -17.47 -7.40 -0.64
CA ASP A 98 -18.68 -7.15 -1.40
C ASP A 98 -18.31 -6.57 -2.79
N SER A 99 -18.46 -7.40 -3.82
CA SER A 99 -18.17 -7.01 -5.19
C SER A 99 -19.06 -5.88 -5.70
N THR A 100 -20.27 -5.73 -5.15
CA THR A 100 -21.20 -4.66 -5.52
C THR A 100 -20.75 -3.29 -4.98
N MET A 101 -19.94 -3.28 -3.92
CA MET A 101 -19.34 -2.05 -3.40
C MET A 101 -18.39 -1.45 -4.43
N PHE A 102 -17.56 -2.27 -5.10
CA PHE A 102 -16.58 -1.75 -6.06
C PHE A 102 -17.20 -1.34 -7.39
N THR A 103 -18.23 -2.05 -7.85
CA THR A 103 -18.91 -1.69 -9.10
C THR A 103 -19.70 -0.38 -8.96
N ARG A 104 -20.22 -0.09 -7.76
CA ARG A 104 -20.92 1.17 -7.46
C ARG A 104 -19.98 2.32 -7.09
N ALA A 105 -18.77 2.01 -6.62
CA ALA A 105 -17.80 3.02 -6.20
C ALA A 105 -17.13 3.77 -7.36
N GLY A 106 -17.47 3.44 -8.61
CA GLY A 106 -16.96 4.13 -9.81
C GLY A 106 -15.60 3.60 -10.30
N VAL A 107 -14.87 4.45 -11.02
CA VAL A 107 -13.61 4.08 -11.69
C VAL A 107 -12.43 4.49 -10.84
N ALA A 108 -11.58 3.54 -10.47
CA ALA A 108 -10.31 3.79 -9.80
C ALA A 108 -9.21 4.08 -10.82
N PHE A 109 -8.21 4.86 -10.42
CA PHE A 109 -6.93 4.97 -11.12
C PHE A 109 -6.15 3.65 -11.09
N GLY A 110 -6.30 2.88 -10.00
CA GLY A 110 -5.92 1.47 -9.85
C GLY A 110 -4.51 1.22 -9.33
N GLN A 111 -3.48 1.85 -9.91
CA GLN A 111 -2.09 1.77 -9.42
C GLN A 111 -1.60 3.10 -8.87
N LEU A 112 -2.36 3.64 -7.91
CA LEU A 112 -2.03 4.92 -7.29
C LEU A 112 -0.83 4.77 -6.35
N THR A 113 0.37 5.06 -6.89
CA THR A 113 1.63 5.00 -6.12
C THR A 113 2.14 6.42 -5.86
N PRO A 114 2.77 6.71 -4.69
CA PRO A 114 3.33 8.02 -4.40
C PRO A 114 4.37 8.51 -5.42
N SER A 115 5.04 7.60 -6.15
CA SER A 115 6.00 7.96 -7.19
C SER A 115 5.35 8.36 -8.52
N ARG A 116 4.10 7.93 -8.77
CA ARG A 116 3.34 8.22 -10.00
C ARG A 116 2.40 9.42 -9.87
N VAL A 117 2.25 9.96 -8.66
CA VAL A 117 1.61 11.25 -8.40
C VAL A 117 2.70 12.32 -8.47
N ARG A 118 2.58 13.29 -9.38
CA ARG A 118 3.56 14.37 -9.53
C ARG A 118 2.89 15.73 -9.45
N TYR A 119 3.64 16.71 -8.98
CA TYR A 119 3.21 18.08 -8.90
C TYR A 119 4.22 18.97 -9.61
N THR A 120 3.74 19.81 -10.52
CA THR A 120 4.59 20.71 -11.32
C THR A 120 5.04 21.93 -10.52
N ASP A 121 4.23 22.36 -9.55
CA ASP A 121 4.54 23.42 -8.59
C ASP A 121 3.83 23.16 -7.24
N PRO A 122 4.19 23.85 -6.14
CA PRO A 122 3.63 23.61 -4.81
C PRO A 122 2.09 23.60 -4.75
N HIS A 123 1.44 24.46 -5.54
CA HIS A 123 -0.01 24.70 -5.51
C HIS A 123 -0.76 24.03 -6.68
N SER A 124 -0.05 23.35 -7.58
CA SER A 124 -0.66 22.65 -8.71
C SER A 124 -1.45 21.43 -8.27
N ARG A 125 -2.48 21.12 -9.06
CA ARG A 125 -3.14 19.81 -9.04
C ARG A 125 -2.17 18.67 -9.30
N ALA A 126 -2.50 17.50 -8.77
CA ALA A 126 -1.76 16.29 -9.03
C ALA A 126 -1.84 15.89 -10.52
N VAL A 127 -0.69 15.59 -11.10
CA VAL A 127 -0.56 14.94 -12.40
C VAL A 127 -0.28 13.47 -12.17
N LEU A 128 -1.21 12.62 -12.60
CA LEU A 128 -1.13 11.18 -12.43
C LEU A 128 -0.55 10.52 -13.68
N ILE A 129 0.37 9.58 -13.49
CA ILE A 129 1.11 8.94 -14.58
C ILE A 129 0.77 7.45 -14.65
N SER A 130 0.47 6.98 -15.86
CA SER A 130 0.25 5.55 -16.17
C SER A 130 -0.90 4.93 -15.35
N PRO A 131 -2.16 5.39 -15.53
CA PRO A 131 -3.32 4.75 -14.93
C PRO A 131 -3.46 3.30 -15.36
N ILE A 132 -3.95 2.46 -14.44
CA ILE A 132 -4.50 1.14 -14.77
C ILE A 132 -5.94 1.13 -14.27
N LEU A 133 -6.81 1.74 -15.07
CA LEU A 133 -8.20 1.97 -14.70
C LEU A 133 -8.91 0.66 -14.40
N GLY A 134 -9.76 0.67 -13.38
CA GLY A 134 -10.55 -0.48 -12.98
C GLY A 134 -11.68 -0.12 -12.02
N PRO A 135 -12.46 -1.10 -11.55
CA PRO A 135 -13.54 -0.84 -10.60
C PRO A 135 -13.00 -0.48 -9.21
N GLY A 136 -13.78 0.28 -8.45
CA GLY A 136 -13.58 0.51 -7.03
C GLY A 136 -13.37 1.97 -6.61
N GLY A 137 -13.26 2.90 -7.58
CA GLY A 137 -13.08 4.34 -7.38
C GLY A 137 -12.19 4.72 -6.21
N ASP A 138 -12.71 5.66 -5.41
CA ASP A 138 -12.05 6.23 -4.24
C ASP A 138 -11.55 5.16 -3.27
N LEU A 139 -12.34 4.10 -3.03
CA LEU A 139 -11.98 3.05 -2.08
C LEU A 139 -10.75 2.28 -2.56
N ALA A 140 -10.73 1.88 -3.83
CA ALA A 140 -9.60 1.12 -4.37
C ALA A 140 -8.32 1.96 -4.45
N ASP A 141 -8.43 3.23 -4.83
CA ASP A 141 -7.30 4.15 -4.89
C ASP A 141 -6.76 4.49 -3.49
N SER A 142 -7.65 4.75 -2.53
CA SER A 142 -7.30 4.96 -1.12
C SER A 142 -6.51 3.77 -0.57
N ALA A 143 -7.03 2.56 -0.75
CA ALA A 143 -6.41 1.35 -0.23
C ALA A 143 -5.07 1.04 -0.91
N THR A 144 -4.96 1.28 -2.21
CA THR A 144 -3.73 1.12 -2.97
C THR A 144 -2.67 2.12 -2.52
N LEU A 145 -3.07 3.40 -2.36
CA LEU A 145 -2.17 4.45 -1.90
C LEU A 145 -1.66 4.19 -0.49
N LEU A 146 -2.55 3.81 0.43
CA LEU A 146 -2.17 3.42 1.80
C LEU A 146 -1.21 2.22 1.81
N GLY A 147 -1.44 1.21 0.96
CA GLY A 147 -0.53 0.09 0.79
C GLY A 147 0.87 0.52 0.33
N HIS A 148 0.96 1.52 -0.55
CA HIS A 148 2.27 2.06 -0.94
C HIS A 148 2.87 3.01 0.09
N LEU A 149 2.07 3.75 0.85
CA LEU A 149 2.53 4.57 1.96
C LEU A 149 3.08 3.72 3.10
N HIS A 150 2.50 2.55 3.36
CA HIS A 150 3.09 1.54 4.24
C HIS A 150 4.52 1.18 3.80
N LEU A 151 4.69 0.80 2.52
CA LEU A 151 6.00 0.42 1.98
C LEU A 151 7.00 1.58 2.05
N PHE A 152 6.52 2.80 1.82
CA PHE A 152 7.31 4.00 1.95
C PHE A 152 7.73 4.21 3.41
N ALA A 153 6.80 4.16 4.37
CA ALA A 153 7.04 4.37 5.79
C ALA A 153 8.05 3.37 6.38
N VAL A 154 7.92 2.07 6.09
CA VAL A 154 8.85 1.04 6.60
C VAL A 154 10.27 1.19 6.04
N THR A 155 10.46 1.96 4.97
CA THR A 155 11.77 2.28 4.40
C THR A 155 12.28 3.67 4.80
N CYS A 156 11.54 4.41 5.62
CA CYS A 156 11.95 5.73 6.13
C CYS A 156 12.63 5.61 7.51
N PRO A 157 13.47 6.60 7.88
CA PRO A 157 14.00 6.73 9.25
C PRO A 157 12.86 6.87 10.29
N PRO A 158 13.11 6.55 11.58
CA PRO A 158 12.07 6.53 12.61
C PRO A 158 11.25 7.83 12.74
N ALA A 159 11.90 9.00 12.75
CA ALA A 159 11.20 10.29 12.87
C ALA A 159 10.22 10.52 11.71
N LEU A 160 10.72 10.37 10.48
CA LEU A 160 9.90 10.48 9.26
C LEU A 160 8.76 9.45 9.26
N ARG A 161 9.00 8.25 9.77
CA ARG A 161 7.99 7.20 9.85
C ARG A 161 6.88 7.53 10.85
N SER A 162 7.22 8.12 12.00
CA SER A 162 6.23 8.56 12.99
C SER A 162 5.28 9.59 12.36
N ASP A 163 5.84 10.64 11.78
CA ASP A 163 5.06 11.71 11.14
C ASP A 163 4.14 11.18 10.02
N LEU A 164 4.66 10.26 9.19
CA LEU A 164 3.86 9.61 8.15
C LEU A 164 2.72 8.77 8.75
N THR A 165 2.97 8.05 9.83
CA THR A 165 1.97 7.18 10.46
C THR A 165 0.87 8.01 11.11
N GLU A 166 1.22 9.11 11.79
CA GLU A 166 0.28 10.10 12.33
C GLU A 166 -0.56 10.73 11.22
N GLY A 167 0.06 11.10 10.09
CA GLY A 167 -0.66 11.66 8.94
C GLY A 167 -1.64 10.66 8.29
N ILE A 168 -1.28 9.37 8.21
CA ILE A 168 -2.18 8.29 7.77
C ILE A 168 -3.37 8.15 8.72
N GLU A 169 -3.09 8.14 10.03
CA GLU A 169 -4.11 8.03 11.07
C GLU A 169 -5.10 9.19 11.01
N ALA A 170 -4.60 10.42 10.93
CA ALA A 170 -5.42 11.63 10.85
C ALA A 170 -6.31 11.62 9.60
N TRP A 171 -5.75 11.25 8.44
CA TRP A 171 -6.50 11.15 7.20
C TRP A 171 -7.59 10.07 7.26
N LEU A 172 -7.24 8.86 7.72
CA LEU A 172 -8.20 7.76 7.90
C LEU A 172 -9.31 8.11 8.90
N SER A 173 -8.99 8.81 9.98
CA SER A 173 -9.98 9.27 10.97
C SER A 173 -11.03 10.17 10.31
N GLY A 174 -10.61 11.12 9.47
CA GLY A 174 -11.51 11.95 8.67
C GLY A 174 -12.40 11.12 7.72
N ARG A 175 -11.81 10.15 7.02
CA ARG A 175 -12.55 9.25 6.12
C ARG A 175 -13.59 8.39 6.86
N LEU A 176 -13.22 7.81 8.00
CA LEU A 176 -14.12 7.01 8.83
C LEU A 176 -15.27 7.85 9.39
N ALA A 177 -15.01 9.10 9.78
CA ALA A 177 -16.04 10.03 10.22
C ALA A 177 -17.05 10.37 9.12
N ALA A 178 -16.63 10.36 7.84
CA ALA A 178 -17.51 10.55 6.70
C ALA A 178 -18.36 9.31 6.37
N CYS A 179 -17.81 8.10 6.48
CA CYS A 179 -18.49 6.84 6.13
C CYS A 179 -19.40 6.26 7.24
N ARG A 180 -19.88 7.09 8.18
CA ARG A 180 -20.53 6.74 9.46
C ARG A 180 -21.27 5.40 9.57
N SER A 181 -22.17 5.07 8.66
CA SER A 181 -23.01 3.86 8.76
C SER A 181 -22.39 2.62 8.12
N THR A 182 -21.36 2.76 7.30
CA THR A 182 -20.71 1.69 6.53
C THR A 182 -19.20 1.62 6.78
N TRP A 183 -18.71 2.28 7.84
CA TRP A 183 -17.28 2.41 8.11
C TRP A 183 -16.59 1.06 8.31
N ARG A 184 -17.30 0.04 8.84
CA ARG A 184 -16.72 -1.29 9.10
C ARG A 184 -16.46 -2.03 7.81
N GLU A 185 -17.45 -2.06 6.92
CA GLU A 185 -17.40 -2.68 5.60
C GLU A 185 -16.35 -1.98 4.74
N TRP A 186 -16.37 -0.64 4.75
CA TRP A 186 -15.38 0.17 4.06
C TRP A 186 -13.97 -0.10 4.57
N LEU A 187 -13.74 -0.06 5.89
CA LEU A 187 -12.42 -0.28 6.46
C LEU A 187 -11.94 -1.72 6.23
N TYR A 188 -12.83 -2.71 6.31
CA TYR A 188 -12.50 -4.09 5.98
C TYR A 188 -12.01 -4.22 4.52
N ALA A 189 -12.72 -3.58 3.58
CA ALA A 189 -12.32 -3.58 2.18
C ALA A 189 -10.98 -2.87 1.97
N VAL A 190 -10.80 -1.68 2.57
CA VAL A 190 -9.55 -0.92 2.52
C VAL A 190 -8.37 -1.73 3.04
N LEU A 191 -8.48 -2.35 4.21
CA LEU A 191 -7.40 -3.14 4.80
C LEU A 191 -7.09 -4.42 3.98
N THR A 192 -8.09 -5.02 3.34
CA THR A 192 -7.89 -6.17 2.46
C THR A 192 -7.17 -5.76 1.17
N LEU A 193 -7.55 -4.64 0.54
CA LEU A 193 -6.86 -4.12 -0.64
C LEU A 193 -5.46 -3.61 -0.30
N TRP A 194 -5.27 -2.94 0.84
CA TRP A 194 -3.96 -2.57 1.37
C TRP A 194 -3.07 -3.81 1.46
N THR A 195 -3.59 -4.90 2.04
CA THR A 195 -2.89 -6.18 2.13
C THR A 195 -2.48 -6.70 0.75
N ALA A 196 -3.40 -6.72 -0.21
CA ALA A 196 -3.11 -7.14 -1.58
C ALA A 196 -2.01 -6.29 -2.24
N THR A 197 -2.03 -4.97 -2.01
CA THR A 197 -1.05 -4.02 -2.54
C THR A 197 0.34 -4.29 -1.98
N VAL A 198 0.50 -4.33 -0.65
CA VAL A 198 1.80 -4.59 0.00
C VAL A 198 2.36 -5.95 -0.42
N HIS A 199 1.52 -6.99 -0.38
CA HIS A 199 1.92 -8.34 -0.78
C HIS A 199 2.41 -8.40 -2.23
N THR A 200 1.66 -7.79 -3.16
CA THR A 200 2.02 -7.78 -4.58
C THR A 200 3.32 -7.00 -4.81
N ALA A 201 3.44 -5.81 -4.22
CA ALA A 201 4.62 -4.97 -4.40
C ALA A 201 5.90 -5.62 -3.84
N VAL A 202 5.82 -6.32 -2.71
CA VAL A 202 6.96 -7.08 -2.17
C VAL A 202 7.34 -8.22 -3.11
N LEU A 203 6.37 -8.99 -3.60
CA LEU A 203 6.64 -10.07 -4.55
C LEU A 203 7.20 -9.55 -5.87
N ASP A 204 6.69 -8.44 -6.39
CA ASP A 204 7.23 -7.80 -7.58
C ASP A 204 8.68 -7.37 -7.36
N ALA A 205 9.01 -6.74 -6.22
CA ALA A 205 10.39 -6.36 -5.90
C ALA A 205 11.36 -7.55 -5.80
N LEU A 206 10.87 -8.71 -5.35
CA LEU A 206 11.65 -9.94 -5.21
C LEU A 206 11.81 -10.73 -6.52
N THR A 207 10.81 -10.66 -7.41
CA THR A 207 10.73 -11.53 -8.60
C THR A 207 11.06 -10.82 -9.91
N LEU A 208 10.83 -9.51 -10.01
CA LEU A 208 11.11 -8.73 -11.21
C LEU A 208 12.56 -8.23 -11.24
N PRO A 209 13.06 -7.81 -12.43
CA PRO A 209 14.35 -7.14 -12.54
C PRO A 209 14.42 -5.89 -11.65
N LEU A 210 15.59 -5.63 -11.08
CA LEU A 210 15.80 -4.55 -10.12
C LEU A 210 15.51 -3.19 -10.77
N ASP A 211 14.66 -2.39 -10.14
CA ASP A 211 14.62 -0.95 -10.35
C ASP A 211 15.13 -0.22 -9.09
N LEU A 212 15.60 1.01 -9.26
CA LEU A 212 16.10 1.84 -8.14
C LEU A 212 15.02 2.11 -7.09
N ALA A 213 13.73 2.07 -7.47
CA ALA A 213 12.61 2.38 -6.59
C ALA A 213 12.28 1.23 -5.63
N THR A 214 12.55 -0.02 -6.03
CA THR A 214 12.25 -1.25 -5.30
C THR A 214 13.50 -1.89 -4.68
N ALA A 215 14.70 -1.40 -5.02
CA ALA A 215 15.97 -1.92 -4.50
C ALA A 215 16.01 -2.01 -2.96
N ARG A 216 15.54 -0.98 -2.25
CA ARG A 216 15.51 -0.99 -0.78
C ARG A 216 14.51 -2.00 -0.22
N LEU A 217 13.35 -2.12 -0.84
CA LEU A 217 12.32 -3.09 -0.46
C LEU A 217 12.79 -4.53 -0.70
N ARG A 218 13.49 -4.77 -1.83
CA ARG A 218 14.09 -6.07 -2.13
C ARG A 218 15.18 -6.45 -1.13
N ALA A 219 15.98 -5.48 -0.68
CA ALA A 219 17.02 -5.71 0.31
C ALA A 219 16.45 -6.02 1.71
N HIS A 220 15.33 -5.38 2.09
CA HIS A 220 14.74 -5.53 3.42
C HIS A 220 13.21 -5.72 3.35
N PRO A 221 12.71 -6.88 2.87
CA PRO A 221 11.28 -7.12 2.68
C PRO A 221 10.54 -7.48 3.99
N LEU A 222 11.25 -8.05 4.98
CA LEU A 222 10.66 -8.61 6.20
C LEU A 222 9.88 -7.58 7.06
N PRO A 223 10.34 -6.34 7.25
CA PRO A 223 9.59 -5.35 8.03
C PRO A 223 8.18 -5.10 7.47
N ALA A 224 8.06 -4.91 6.14
CA ALA A 224 6.78 -4.71 5.47
C ALA A 224 5.83 -5.91 5.68
N LEU A 225 6.36 -7.12 5.51
CA LEU A 225 5.56 -8.35 5.65
C LEU A 225 5.17 -8.63 7.10
N THR A 226 6.00 -8.24 8.08
CA THR A 226 5.72 -8.43 9.51
C THR A 226 4.58 -7.53 9.99
N VAL A 227 4.59 -6.26 9.56
CA VAL A 227 3.46 -5.35 9.79
C VAL A 227 2.20 -5.91 9.12
N LEU A 228 2.32 -6.44 7.90
CA LEU A 228 1.19 -7.05 7.20
C LEU A 228 0.67 -8.34 7.84
N ASP A 229 1.53 -9.14 8.46
CA ASP A 229 1.12 -10.30 9.25
C ASP A 229 0.24 -9.88 10.42
N SER A 230 0.64 -8.83 11.14
CA SER A 230 -0.16 -8.26 12.24
C SER A 230 -1.52 -7.75 11.75
N LEU A 231 -1.54 -7.00 10.65
CA LEU A 231 -2.78 -6.53 10.02
C LEU A 231 -3.74 -7.69 9.73
N THR A 232 -3.27 -8.69 8.96
CA THR A 232 -4.14 -9.79 8.52
C THR A 232 -4.58 -10.70 9.66
N ARG A 233 -3.73 -10.87 10.69
CA ARG A 233 -4.05 -11.62 11.91
C ARG A 233 -5.16 -10.93 12.70
N ASP A 234 -5.03 -9.63 12.93
CA ASP A 234 -6.00 -8.88 13.74
C ASP A 234 -7.29 -8.58 12.98
N LEU A 235 -7.23 -8.41 11.66
CA LEU A 235 -8.43 -8.28 10.82
C LEU A 235 -9.34 -9.50 10.98
N ARG A 236 -8.74 -10.69 11.00
CA ARG A 236 -9.48 -11.95 11.21
C ARG A 236 -9.97 -12.13 12.65
N ARG A 237 -9.16 -11.80 13.65
CA ARG A 237 -9.44 -12.16 15.06
C ARG A 237 -10.26 -11.11 15.80
N ARG A 238 -10.03 -9.83 15.50
CA ARG A 238 -10.50 -8.68 16.27
C ARG A 238 -11.25 -7.64 15.43
N GLY A 239 -11.26 -7.80 14.11
CA GLY A 239 -12.01 -6.96 13.17
C GLY A 239 -11.22 -5.72 12.71
N PRO A 240 -11.83 -4.90 11.84
CA PRO A 240 -11.12 -3.88 11.07
C PRO A 240 -10.54 -2.74 11.92
N GLY A 241 -11.24 -2.28 12.95
CA GLY A 241 -10.72 -1.22 13.85
C GLY A 241 -9.48 -1.65 14.62
N ALA A 242 -9.50 -2.85 15.21
CA ALA A 242 -8.34 -3.39 15.91
C ALA A 242 -7.15 -3.67 14.97
N ALA A 243 -7.44 -4.13 13.74
CA ALA A 243 -6.44 -4.33 12.71
C ALA A 243 -5.76 -3.03 12.30
N LEU A 244 -6.54 -1.95 12.10
CA LEU A 244 -5.99 -0.63 11.78
C LEU A 244 -5.06 -0.16 12.90
N ASN A 245 -5.52 -0.15 14.15
CA ASN A 245 -4.73 0.32 15.29
C ASN A 245 -3.44 -0.50 15.46
N ALA A 246 -3.52 -1.83 15.33
CA ALA A 246 -2.34 -2.69 15.41
C ALA A 246 -1.36 -2.43 14.26
N THR A 247 -1.87 -2.14 13.06
CA THR A 247 -1.04 -1.82 11.89
C THR A 247 -0.32 -0.48 12.07
N LEU A 248 -1.03 0.56 12.54
CA LEU A 248 -0.44 1.87 12.79
C LEU A 248 0.62 1.79 13.90
N ALA A 249 0.32 1.12 15.01
CA ALA A 249 1.31 0.90 16.08
C ALA A 249 2.55 0.16 15.56
N ALA A 250 2.36 -0.92 14.78
CA ALA A 250 3.47 -1.68 14.23
C ALA A 250 4.31 -0.87 13.22
N LEU A 251 3.69 0.02 12.44
CA LEU A 251 4.41 0.94 11.56
C LEU A 251 5.30 1.88 12.36
N THR A 252 4.80 2.48 13.45
CA THR A 252 5.60 3.34 14.33
C THR A 252 6.76 2.57 14.99
N ASP A 253 6.48 1.38 15.50
CA ASP A 253 7.43 0.58 16.31
C ASP A 253 8.47 -0.22 15.50
N THR A 254 8.43 -0.17 14.16
CA THR A 254 9.34 -0.98 13.32
C THR A 254 10.81 -0.59 13.57
N VAL A 255 11.54 -1.30 14.41
CA VAL A 255 12.95 -0.94 14.70
C VAL A 255 13.80 -1.17 13.44
N GLU A 256 14.63 -0.20 13.05
CA GLU A 256 15.67 -0.45 12.06
C GLU A 256 16.54 -1.58 12.62
N HIS A 257 16.63 -2.71 11.92
CA HIS A 257 17.74 -3.63 12.17
C HIS A 257 18.98 -2.87 11.71
N ASP A 258 19.58 -2.17 12.66
CA ASP A 258 20.79 -1.42 12.52
C ASP A 258 21.80 -2.38 11.89
N ASN A 259 22.20 -2.11 10.65
CA ASN A 259 23.46 -2.61 10.15
C ASN A 259 24.51 -1.91 11.01
N ALA A 260 24.82 -2.50 12.16
CA ALA A 260 26.04 -2.25 12.88
C ALA A 260 27.18 -2.54 11.89
N GLY A 261 27.60 -1.48 11.19
CA GLY A 261 28.86 -1.47 10.48
C GLY A 261 29.94 -1.89 11.48
N PRO A 262 30.93 -2.69 11.06
CA PRO A 262 31.92 -3.22 11.97
C PRO A 262 32.56 -2.06 12.73
N ALA A 263 32.53 -2.14 14.06
CA ALA A 263 33.21 -1.21 14.93
C ALA A 263 34.66 -1.06 14.45
N GLU A 264 35.05 0.15 14.06
CA GLU A 264 36.46 0.49 13.86
C GLU A 264 37.17 0.29 15.20
N THR A 265 37.79 -0.89 15.36
CA THR A 265 38.82 -1.13 16.35
C THR A 265 39.95 -0.12 16.13
N THR A 266 39.95 0.94 16.92
CA THR A 266 41.08 1.85 17.06
C THR A 266 42.20 1.08 17.76
N THR A 267 43.27 0.78 17.03
CA THR A 267 44.51 0.26 17.63
C THR A 267 45.21 1.39 18.40
N PRO A 268 45.60 1.16 19.67
CA PRO A 268 46.42 2.14 20.38
C PRO A 268 47.86 2.09 19.88
N ARG A 269 48.48 3.28 19.76
CA ARG A 269 49.93 3.46 19.68
C ARG A 269 50.48 3.81 21.04
#